data_AF-A0A1R3KPH9-F1
#
_entry.id   AF-A0A1R3KPH9-F1
#
_cell.length_a   1.000
_cell.length_b   1.000
_cell.length_c   1.000
_cell.angle_alpha   90.00
_cell.angle_beta   90.00
_cell.angle_gamma   90.00
#
_symmetry.space_group_name_H-M   'P 1'
#
loop_
_entity.id
_entity.type
_entity.pdbx_description
1 polymer ?
#
loop_
_entity_poly.entity_id
_entity_poly.type
_entity_poly.pdbx_seq_one_letter_code
_entity_poly.pdbx_strand_id
1 'polypeptide(L)'
;MAYDTPLNSHQVPIWIQLWGLPLEYQTPRVATRIAQIAGKVISVDSADVNMRTQVLINPSKPFLPGCFIRRDDHDGALTWIEFRYETSCGIIESSDIDQMMMNEQVDLIHVRRNHNTEEELFNEACINNREESPPERVTPQLFQYYVTQMGNDSISEFTNKTSFKIYCKSDPNLLLTIKDGKVILAPADPSDDYQHWYKDERFRSRVRDSVGFPSFALVNKVTGQAIKHSIGACHPVRLIPYRKSDYPDVSILWGESTDLGDNYRAIRMINNIRLNLDAFRDDKSRVCNGAIIGLWEWNHGDNQQWKIVPYCKFLIKNYKVHETHRLIPRSRMLASSRSRIVPAC
;
A
#
# COMPACT_ATOMS: atom_id res chain seq x y z
N MET A 1 17.65 -35.44 -44.34
CA MET A 1 17.49 -35.66 -42.89
C MET A 1 17.49 -34.28 -42.26
N ALA A 2 16.31 -33.75 -41.94
CA ALA A 2 16.18 -32.47 -41.26
C ALA A 2 16.51 -32.68 -39.78
N TYR A 3 17.35 -31.83 -39.23
CA TYR A 3 17.71 -31.84 -37.83
C TYR A 3 16.48 -31.42 -37.01
N ASP A 4 15.96 -32.35 -36.20
CA ASP A 4 15.03 -32.04 -35.12
C ASP A 4 15.75 -31.11 -34.12
N THR A 5 15.36 -29.85 -34.08
CA THR A 5 15.67 -28.94 -32.97
C THR A 5 15.05 -29.50 -31.67
N PRO A 6 15.79 -29.59 -30.55
CA PRO A 6 15.23 -30.13 -29.32
C PRO A 6 14.13 -29.23 -28.76
N LEU A 7 13.02 -29.85 -28.34
CA LEU A 7 11.95 -29.20 -27.59
C LEU A 7 12.55 -28.50 -26.35
N ASN A 8 12.26 -27.21 -26.21
CA ASN A 8 12.71 -26.35 -25.11
C ASN A 8 12.12 -26.85 -23.76
N SER A 9 12.88 -27.68 -23.01
CA SER A 9 12.36 -28.59 -21.97
C SER A 9 12.19 -28.01 -20.56
N HIS A 10 11.87 -26.72 -20.40
CA HIS A 10 11.79 -26.07 -19.08
C HIS A 10 10.41 -25.49 -18.77
N GLN A 11 9.35 -26.00 -19.41
CA GLN A 11 7.98 -25.56 -19.13
C GLN A 11 7.13 -26.72 -18.63
N VAL A 12 6.35 -26.46 -17.58
CA VAL A 12 5.42 -27.43 -16.98
C VAL A 12 3.98 -26.93 -17.11
N PRO A 13 3.00 -27.80 -17.41
CA PRO A 13 1.60 -27.42 -17.39
C PRO A 13 1.10 -27.30 -15.95
N ILE A 14 0.45 -26.19 -15.64
CA ILE A 14 -0.20 -25.96 -14.35
C ILE A 14 -1.60 -25.39 -14.56
N TRP A 15 -2.52 -25.70 -13.65
CA TRP A 15 -3.84 -25.06 -13.62
C TRP A 15 -3.79 -23.78 -12.80
N ILE A 16 -4.46 -22.74 -13.29
CA ILE A 16 -4.65 -21.46 -12.60
C ILE A 16 -6.15 -21.17 -12.53
N GLN A 17 -6.64 -20.80 -11.35
CA GLN A 17 -7.98 -20.24 -11.18
C GLN A 17 -7.89 -18.71 -11.08
N LEU A 18 -8.81 -18.00 -11.73
CA LEU A 18 -8.86 -16.54 -11.86
C LEU A 18 -9.89 -15.94 -10.89
N TRP A 19 -9.49 -15.80 -9.64
CA TRP A 19 -10.36 -15.37 -8.54
C TRP A 19 -10.63 -13.87 -8.58
N GLY A 20 -11.88 -13.48 -8.31
CA GLY A 20 -12.32 -12.08 -8.34
C GLY A 20 -12.69 -11.55 -9.72
N LEU A 21 -12.73 -12.40 -10.75
CA LEU A 21 -13.19 -12.04 -12.09
C LEU A 21 -14.71 -11.80 -12.09
N PRO A 22 -15.18 -10.57 -12.37
CA PRO A 22 -16.61 -10.28 -12.35
C PRO A 22 -17.36 -11.11 -13.40
N LEU A 23 -18.58 -11.51 -13.08
CA LEU A 23 -19.39 -12.45 -13.87
C LEU A 23 -19.51 -12.03 -15.35
N GLU A 24 -19.66 -10.74 -15.62
CA GLU A 24 -19.78 -10.20 -16.99
C GLU A 24 -18.50 -10.32 -17.84
N TYR A 25 -17.37 -10.67 -17.22
CA TYR A 25 -16.08 -10.92 -17.88
C TYR A 25 -15.69 -12.40 -17.87
N GLN A 26 -16.49 -13.30 -17.26
CA GLN A 26 -16.21 -14.74 -17.20
C GLN A 26 -16.46 -15.42 -18.54
N THR A 27 -15.54 -15.22 -19.48
CA THR A 27 -15.58 -15.83 -20.82
C THR A 27 -14.24 -16.47 -21.15
N PRO A 28 -14.20 -17.56 -21.96
CA PRO A 28 -12.95 -18.18 -22.36
C PRO A 28 -11.95 -17.20 -22.98
N ARG A 29 -12.44 -16.22 -23.76
CA ARG A 29 -11.61 -15.18 -24.39
C ARG A 29 -10.90 -14.31 -23.36
N VAL A 30 -11.63 -13.84 -22.35
CA VAL A 30 -11.06 -13.00 -21.29
C VAL A 30 -10.12 -13.80 -20.41
N ALA A 31 -10.51 -15.01 -20.00
CA ALA A 31 -9.68 -15.90 -19.20
C ALA A 31 -8.35 -16.24 -19.90
N THR A 32 -8.39 -16.52 -21.21
CA THR A 32 -7.20 -16.71 -22.03
C THR A 32 -6.28 -15.49 -21.99
N ARG A 33 -6.84 -14.28 -22.18
CA ARG A 33 -6.05 -13.04 -22.19
C ARG A 33 -5.43 -12.73 -20.83
N ILE A 34 -6.12 -13.06 -19.74
CA ILE A 34 -5.62 -12.92 -18.36
C ILE A 34 -4.50 -13.92 -18.08
N ALA A 35 -4.75 -15.21 -18.33
CA ALA A 35 -3.81 -16.28 -18.02
C ALA A 35 -2.54 -16.24 -18.90
N GLN A 36 -2.60 -15.59 -20.07
CA GLN A 36 -1.43 -15.35 -20.94
C GLN A 36 -0.29 -14.60 -20.25
N ILE A 37 -0.57 -13.79 -19.21
CA ILE A 37 0.49 -13.12 -18.44
C ILE A 37 1.32 -14.15 -17.66
N ALA A 38 0.68 -15.18 -17.10
CA ALA A 38 1.37 -16.22 -16.34
C ALA A 38 2.17 -17.17 -17.24
N GLY A 39 1.68 -17.45 -18.45
CA GLY A 39 2.35 -18.34 -19.38
C GLY A 39 1.53 -18.64 -20.63
N LYS A 40 2.02 -19.57 -21.46
CA LYS A 40 1.31 -19.97 -22.68
C LYS A 40 0.06 -20.78 -22.32
N VAL A 41 -1.13 -20.25 -22.62
CA VAL A 41 -2.42 -20.93 -22.37
C VAL A 41 -2.54 -22.19 -23.23
N ILE A 42 -2.92 -23.30 -22.60
CA ILE A 42 -3.22 -24.59 -23.24
C ILE A 42 -4.73 -24.75 -23.42
N SER A 43 -5.51 -24.52 -22.36
CA SER A 43 -6.96 -24.73 -22.35
C SER A 43 -7.66 -23.89 -21.28
N VAL A 44 -8.93 -23.56 -21.51
CA VAL A 44 -9.80 -22.91 -20.52
C VAL A 44 -10.98 -23.82 -20.21
N ASP A 45 -11.18 -24.12 -18.94
CA ASP A 45 -12.38 -24.75 -18.40
C ASP A 45 -13.34 -23.66 -17.92
N SER A 46 -14.29 -23.28 -18.78
CA SER A 46 -15.30 -22.26 -18.48
C SER A 46 -16.51 -22.79 -17.72
N ALA A 47 -16.55 -24.08 -17.40
CA ALA A 47 -17.56 -24.62 -16.48
C ALA A 47 -17.20 -24.31 -15.02
N ASP A 48 -15.93 -24.02 -14.73
CA ASP A 48 -15.46 -23.57 -13.44
C ASP A 48 -15.86 -22.10 -13.17
N VAL A 49 -16.42 -21.84 -11.99
CA VAL A 49 -16.90 -20.51 -11.56
C VAL A 49 -15.79 -19.46 -11.44
N ASN A 50 -14.53 -19.89 -11.33
CA ASN A 50 -13.35 -19.05 -11.26
C ASN A 50 -12.53 -19.10 -12.57
N MET A 51 -13.12 -19.54 -13.68
CA MET A 51 -12.47 -19.56 -15.01
C MET A 51 -11.10 -20.26 -15.00
N ARG A 52 -11.11 -21.54 -14.66
CA ARG A 52 -9.90 -22.37 -14.51
C ARG A 52 -9.18 -22.55 -15.85
N THR A 53 -7.91 -22.17 -15.91
CA THR A 53 -7.11 -22.11 -17.14
C THR A 53 -5.81 -22.89 -16.97
N GLN A 54 -5.47 -23.76 -17.92
CA GLN A 54 -4.20 -24.47 -17.94
C GLN A 54 -3.16 -23.66 -18.71
N VAL A 55 -1.98 -23.45 -18.12
CA VAL A 55 -0.88 -22.69 -18.74
C VAL A 55 0.45 -23.44 -18.64
N LEU A 56 1.31 -23.25 -19.64
CA LEU A 56 2.71 -23.65 -19.60
C LEU A 56 3.54 -22.54 -18.93
N ILE A 57 4.11 -22.86 -17.78
CA ILE A 57 4.92 -21.97 -16.95
C ILE A 57 6.37 -22.46 -16.89
N ASN A 58 7.32 -21.55 -16.71
CA ASN A 58 8.69 -21.92 -16.39
C ASN A 58 8.82 -22.02 -14.86
N PRO A 59 9.09 -23.20 -14.27
CA PRO A 59 9.13 -23.38 -12.83
C PRO A 59 10.35 -22.72 -12.16
N SER A 60 11.35 -22.30 -12.94
CA SER A 60 12.48 -21.50 -12.45
C SER A 60 12.15 -20.01 -12.37
N LYS A 61 10.97 -19.60 -12.85
CA LYS A 61 10.46 -18.23 -12.69
C LYS A 61 9.46 -18.18 -11.53
N PRO A 62 9.43 -17.07 -10.80
CA PRO A 62 8.47 -16.87 -9.72
C PRO A 62 7.04 -16.76 -10.26
N PHE A 63 6.08 -17.30 -9.51
CA PHE A 63 4.67 -17.25 -9.89
C PHE A 63 4.09 -15.85 -9.77
N LEU A 64 3.21 -15.49 -10.70
CA LEU A 64 2.47 -14.24 -10.64
C LEU A 64 1.29 -14.40 -9.69
N PRO A 65 1.11 -13.54 -8.68
CA PRO A 65 0.01 -13.63 -7.73
C PRO A 65 -1.34 -13.23 -8.34
N GLY A 66 -1.33 -12.59 -9.52
CA GLY A 66 -2.52 -12.06 -10.17
C GLY A 66 -2.20 -10.90 -11.11
N CYS A 67 -3.25 -10.24 -11.61
CA CYS A 67 -3.12 -9.04 -12.42
C CYS A 67 -4.32 -8.09 -12.24
N PHE A 68 -4.16 -6.83 -12.62
CA PHE A 68 -5.31 -5.92 -12.75
C PHE A 68 -5.90 -6.00 -14.16
N ILE A 69 -7.22 -6.16 -14.22
CA ILE A 69 -7.99 -5.92 -15.44
C ILE A 69 -8.59 -4.53 -15.39
N ARG A 70 -8.56 -3.82 -16.52
CA ARG A 70 -9.32 -2.59 -16.72
C ARG A 70 -10.65 -2.94 -17.34
N ARG A 71 -11.72 -2.63 -16.61
CA ARG A 71 -13.11 -2.78 -17.05
C ARG A 71 -13.41 -1.78 -18.17
N ASP A 72 -14.35 -2.14 -19.04
CA ASP A 72 -14.81 -1.32 -20.15
C ASP A 72 -16.08 -0.53 -19.82
N ASP A 73 -16.47 -0.47 -18.55
CA ASP A 73 -17.55 0.39 -18.07
C ASP A 73 -17.14 1.86 -18.00
N HIS A 74 -18.15 2.72 -17.80
CA HIS A 74 -18.00 4.17 -17.83
C HIS A 74 -16.93 4.72 -16.86
N ASP A 75 -16.61 4.00 -15.78
CA ASP A 75 -15.58 4.41 -14.82
C ASP A 75 -14.17 3.86 -15.12
N GLY A 76 -14.06 2.87 -16.02
CA GLY A 76 -12.82 2.23 -16.39
C GLY A 76 -12.04 1.68 -15.18
N ALA A 77 -12.76 1.22 -14.15
CA ALA A 77 -12.12 0.78 -12.92
C ALA A 77 -11.22 -0.45 -13.15
N LEU A 78 -10.25 -0.57 -12.27
CA LEU A 78 -9.26 -1.62 -12.22
C LEU A 78 -9.67 -2.62 -11.15
N THR A 79 -9.78 -3.88 -11.55
CA THR A 79 -10.14 -5.00 -10.67
C THR A 79 -8.96 -5.96 -10.58
N TRP A 80 -8.56 -6.31 -9.35
CA TRP A 80 -7.53 -7.32 -9.12
C TRP A 80 -8.11 -8.72 -9.34
N ILE A 81 -7.43 -9.50 -10.18
CA ILE A 81 -7.71 -10.92 -10.41
C ILE A 81 -6.60 -11.72 -9.75
N GLU A 82 -6.93 -12.45 -8.69
CA GLU A 82 -5.99 -13.32 -7.98
C GLU A 82 -5.77 -14.61 -8.77
N PHE A 83 -4.50 -14.99 -8.97
CA PHE A 83 -4.14 -16.27 -9.59
C PHE A 83 -3.90 -17.30 -8.49
N ARG A 84 -4.68 -18.38 -8.50
CA ARG A 84 -4.47 -19.54 -7.62
C ARG A 84 -4.00 -20.74 -8.43
N TYR A 85 -2.83 -21.26 -8.10
CA TYR A 85 -2.20 -22.34 -8.87
C TYR A 85 -2.55 -23.69 -8.24
N GLU A 86 -2.93 -24.66 -9.06
CA GLU A 86 -3.17 -26.03 -8.58
C GLU A 86 -1.92 -26.89 -8.77
N THR A 87 -1.57 -27.66 -7.75
CA THR A 87 -0.47 -28.61 -7.78
C THR A 87 -0.94 -30.01 -7.43
N SER A 88 -0.05 -30.99 -7.61
CA SER A 88 -0.30 -32.38 -7.22
C SER A 88 -0.65 -32.57 -5.74
N CYS A 89 -0.37 -31.58 -4.88
CA CYS A 89 -0.65 -31.59 -3.44
C CYS A 89 -1.85 -30.73 -3.02
N GLY A 90 -2.57 -30.08 -3.95
CA GLY A 90 -3.69 -29.17 -3.66
C GLY A 90 -3.52 -27.79 -4.30
N ILE A 91 -4.38 -26.83 -3.92
CA ILE A 91 -4.28 -25.43 -4.36
C ILE A 91 -3.18 -24.74 -3.54
N ILE A 92 -2.19 -24.16 -4.23
CA ILE A 92 -1.24 -23.26 -3.58
C ILE A 92 -1.86 -21.87 -3.57
N GLU A 93 -2.17 -21.38 -2.38
CA GLU A 93 -2.64 -20.02 -2.19
C GLU A 93 -1.45 -19.05 -2.21
N SER A 94 -1.68 -17.78 -2.57
CA SER A 94 -0.63 -16.74 -2.61
C SER A 94 0.14 -16.53 -1.28
N SER A 95 -0.27 -17.16 -0.17
CA SER A 95 0.44 -17.15 1.13
C SER A 95 1.62 -18.13 1.18
N ASP A 96 1.65 -19.14 0.31
CA ASP A 96 2.56 -20.30 0.47
C ASP A 96 3.78 -20.22 -0.46
N ILE A 97 3.99 -19.09 -1.14
CA ILE A 97 5.05 -18.93 -2.14
C ILE A 97 5.82 -17.65 -1.83
N ASP A 98 6.78 -17.77 -0.90
CA ASP A 98 7.77 -16.74 -0.53
C ASP A 98 8.62 -16.22 -1.71
N GLN A 99 8.45 -16.78 -2.90
CA GLN A 99 9.15 -16.39 -4.13
C GLN A 99 8.28 -15.60 -5.11
N MET A 100 7.03 -15.25 -4.82
CA MET A 100 6.22 -14.48 -5.79
C MET A 100 6.79 -13.07 -6.01
N MET A 101 7.23 -12.79 -7.23
CA MET A 101 7.57 -11.44 -7.65
C MET A 101 6.27 -10.65 -7.78
N MET A 102 6.16 -9.55 -7.04
CA MET A 102 5.47 -8.39 -7.57
C MET A 102 6.33 -7.87 -8.71
N ASN A 103 6.06 -8.35 -9.92
CA ASN A 103 6.71 -7.81 -11.11
C ASN A 103 6.46 -6.29 -11.10
N GLU A 104 7.51 -5.50 -11.34
CA GLU A 104 7.41 -4.04 -11.41
C GLU A 104 6.46 -3.56 -12.52
N GLN A 105 6.04 -4.47 -13.40
CA GLN A 105 4.91 -4.35 -14.31
C GLN A 105 3.78 -5.29 -13.86
N VAL A 106 2.82 -4.77 -13.11
CA VAL A 106 1.49 -5.40 -13.09
C VAL A 106 0.82 -4.98 -14.38
N ASP A 107 0.80 -5.89 -15.36
CA ASP A 107 0.23 -5.60 -16.68
C ASP A 107 -1.26 -5.27 -16.55
N LEU A 108 -1.64 -4.09 -17.01
CA LEU A 108 -3.02 -3.64 -17.11
C LEU A 108 -3.65 -4.26 -18.35
N ILE A 109 -4.45 -5.30 -18.17
CA ILE A 109 -5.18 -5.91 -19.28
C ILE A 109 -6.47 -5.13 -19.53
N HIS A 110 -6.61 -4.58 -20.73
CA HIS A 110 -7.89 -4.09 -21.20
C HIS A 110 -8.77 -5.28 -21.60
N VAL A 111 -9.83 -5.52 -20.85
CA VAL A 111 -10.83 -6.56 -21.15
C VAL A 111 -12.12 -5.88 -21.62
N ARG A 112 -12.76 -6.46 -22.64
CA ARG A 112 -14.06 -6.01 -23.13
C ARG A 112 -15.12 -7.06 -22.79
N ARG A 113 -16.28 -6.61 -22.31
CA ARG A 113 -17.49 -7.42 -22.16
C ARG A 113 -17.86 -8.05 -23.49
N ASN A 114 -18.48 -9.22 -23.42
CA ASN A 114 -19.01 -9.86 -24.60
C ASN A 114 -20.38 -9.28 -24.89
N HIS A 115 -20.46 -8.30 -25.80
CA HIS A 115 -21.70 -8.07 -26.53
C HIS A 115 -21.74 -9.13 -27.62
N ASN A 116 -22.81 -9.93 -27.67
CA ASN A 116 -23.03 -10.90 -28.74
C ASN A 116 -23.23 -10.16 -30.07
N THR A 117 -22.15 -9.75 -30.71
CA THR A 117 -22.08 -9.34 -32.12
C THR A 117 -20.68 -9.64 -32.63
N GLU A 118 -20.64 -10.32 -33.76
CA GLU A 118 -19.45 -10.75 -34.50
C GLU A 118 -18.51 -9.58 -34.85
N GLU A 119 -17.24 -9.95 -35.06
CA GLU A 119 -16.23 -9.23 -35.86
C GLU A 119 -15.80 -7.82 -35.42
N GLU A 120 -14.57 -7.71 -34.92
CA GLU A 120 -13.67 -6.62 -35.35
C GLU A 120 -12.20 -6.99 -35.13
N LEU A 121 -11.52 -7.15 -36.27
CA LEU A 121 -10.09 -7.37 -36.45
C LEU A 121 -9.28 -6.11 -36.09
N PHE A 122 -8.00 -6.33 -35.76
CA PHE A 122 -6.89 -5.39 -35.82
C PHE A 122 -6.71 -4.35 -34.69
N ASN A 123 -5.70 -4.59 -33.83
CA ASN A 123 -4.56 -3.68 -33.70
C ASN A 123 -3.42 -4.36 -32.93
N GLU A 124 -2.49 -4.93 -33.69
CA GLU A 124 -1.09 -5.11 -33.30
C GLU A 124 -0.37 -3.75 -33.44
N ALA A 125 0.04 -3.17 -32.31
CA ALA A 125 1.14 -2.21 -32.11
C ALA A 125 1.10 -1.88 -30.61
N CYS A 126 2.06 -2.25 -29.76
CA CYS A 126 3.49 -2.05 -29.88
C CYS A 126 4.25 -3.17 -29.14
N ILE A 127 4.87 -4.08 -29.89
CA ILE A 127 6.03 -4.85 -29.42
C ILE A 127 7.13 -4.51 -30.42
N ASN A 128 7.76 -3.35 -30.24
CA ASN A 128 9.03 -3.06 -30.88
C ASN A 128 10.09 -3.00 -29.80
N ASN A 129 10.87 -4.08 -29.76
CA ASN A 129 12.14 -4.18 -29.07
C ASN A 129 13.00 -2.94 -29.34
N ARG A 130 13.41 -2.25 -28.28
CA ARG A 130 14.72 -1.62 -28.23
C ARG A 130 15.46 -2.29 -27.09
N GLU A 131 16.48 -3.08 -27.44
CA GLU A 131 17.54 -3.47 -26.52
C GLU A 131 18.19 -2.18 -26.01
N GLU A 132 17.85 -1.79 -24.79
CA GLU A 132 18.66 -0.83 -24.04
C GLU A 132 19.83 -1.59 -23.43
N SER A 133 21.03 -1.08 -23.69
CA SER A 133 22.30 -1.52 -23.09
C SER A 133 22.19 -1.65 -21.56
N PRO A 134 22.95 -2.56 -20.93
CA PRO A 134 22.87 -2.79 -19.48
C PRO A 134 23.16 -1.49 -18.71
N PRO A 135 22.41 -1.18 -17.64
CA PRO A 135 22.62 0.05 -16.90
C PRO A 135 24.00 0.04 -16.25
N GLU A 136 24.75 1.13 -16.42
CA GLU A 136 25.99 1.37 -15.71
C GLU A 136 25.78 1.18 -14.20
N ARG A 137 26.79 0.61 -13.51
CA ARG A 137 26.75 0.38 -12.06
C ARG A 137 26.56 1.71 -11.33
N VAL A 138 25.34 1.96 -10.87
CA VAL A 138 25.00 3.13 -10.05
C VAL A 138 25.71 3.01 -8.71
N THR A 139 26.60 3.96 -8.39
CA THR A 139 27.24 4.03 -7.08
C THR A 139 26.23 4.51 -6.03
N PRO A 140 26.39 4.14 -4.73
CA PRO A 140 25.47 4.57 -3.68
C PRO A 140 25.28 6.10 -3.58
N GLN A 141 26.33 6.89 -3.90
CA GLN A 141 26.25 8.35 -3.89
C GLN A 141 25.42 8.91 -5.06
N LEU A 142 25.56 8.35 -6.26
CA LEU A 142 24.75 8.73 -7.42
C LEU A 142 23.29 8.30 -7.22
N PHE A 143 23.03 7.10 -6.68
CA PHE A 143 21.69 6.66 -6.32
C PHE A 143 21.02 7.63 -5.35
N GLN A 144 21.72 8.02 -4.28
CA GLN A 144 21.21 8.96 -3.30
C GLN A 144 20.93 10.34 -3.92
N TYR A 145 21.82 10.85 -4.78
CA TYR A 145 21.61 12.11 -5.49
C TYR A 145 20.38 12.07 -6.42
N TYR A 146 20.22 11.00 -7.23
CA TYR A 146 19.04 10.83 -8.09
C TYR A 146 17.75 10.69 -7.28
N VAL A 147 17.77 9.95 -6.16
CA VAL A 147 16.63 9.84 -5.24
C VAL A 147 16.26 11.20 -4.65
N THR A 148 17.25 12.02 -4.28
CA THR A 148 17.01 13.39 -3.77
C THR A 148 16.43 14.31 -4.85
N GLN A 149 16.97 14.28 -6.07
CA GLN A 149 16.46 15.12 -7.17
C GLN A 149 15.04 14.69 -7.61
N MET A 150 14.75 13.39 -7.70
CA MET A 150 13.38 12.91 -7.99
C MET A 150 12.42 13.13 -6.81
N GLY A 151 12.92 13.06 -5.57
CA GLY A 151 12.18 13.39 -4.37
C GLY A 151 11.65 14.83 -4.43
N ASN A 152 12.48 15.78 -4.87
CA ASN A 152 12.07 17.18 -5.01
C ASN A 152 10.92 17.39 -6.00
N ASP A 153 10.94 16.72 -7.17
CA ASP A 153 9.83 16.78 -8.14
C ASP A 153 8.54 16.18 -7.56
N SER A 154 8.66 15.06 -6.83
CA SER A 154 7.51 14.41 -6.18
C SER A 154 6.88 15.27 -5.07
N ILE A 155 7.68 16.03 -4.32
CA ILE A 155 7.21 16.89 -3.22
C ILE A 155 6.45 18.11 -3.77
N SER A 156 6.85 18.63 -4.93
CA SER A 156 6.18 19.78 -5.57
C SER A 156 4.69 19.53 -5.81
N GLU A 157 4.30 18.28 -6.08
CA GLU A 157 2.91 17.87 -6.31
C GLU A 157 2.02 18.00 -5.05
N PHE A 158 2.64 17.88 -3.89
CA PHE A 158 1.95 17.95 -2.60
C PHE A 158 2.06 19.32 -1.94
N THR A 159 2.61 20.32 -2.65
CA THR A 159 2.65 21.70 -2.19
C THR A 159 1.24 22.15 -1.84
N ASN A 160 1.05 22.69 -0.64
CA ASN A 160 -0.23 23.12 -0.06
C ASN A 160 -1.27 22.01 0.19
N LYS A 161 -0.96 20.73 -0.04
CA LYS A 161 -1.85 19.64 0.36
C LYS A 161 -1.77 19.38 1.86
N THR A 162 -2.88 18.96 2.44
CA THR A 162 -2.94 18.53 3.84
C THR A 162 -2.03 17.33 4.05
N SER A 163 -1.09 17.44 5.00
CA SER A 163 -0.33 16.31 5.51
C SER A 163 -1.10 15.62 6.63
N PHE A 164 -0.73 14.38 6.95
CA PHE A 164 -1.36 13.53 7.93
C PHE A 164 -0.31 13.00 8.91
N LYS A 165 -0.76 12.69 10.14
CA LYS A 165 -0.01 11.91 11.12
C LYS A 165 -0.67 10.55 11.26
N ILE A 166 0.14 9.51 11.40
CA ILE A 166 -0.33 8.11 11.41
C ILE A 166 0.05 7.49 12.75
N TYR A 167 -0.95 7.07 13.51
CA TYR A 167 -0.82 6.56 14.87
C TYR A 167 -1.03 5.05 14.88
N CYS A 168 -0.24 4.34 15.68
CA CYS A 168 -0.44 2.92 15.96
C CYS A 168 -1.32 2.78 17.21
N LYS A 169 -2.33 1.91 17.19
CA LYS A 169 -3.22 1.70 18.34
C LYS A 169 -2.47 1.12 19.54
N SER A 170 -1.44 0.30 19.31
CA SER A 170 -0.64 -0.30 20.38
C SER A 170 0.06 0.73 21.27
N ASP A 171 0.41 1.91 20.73
CA ASP A 171 0.87 3.05 21.52
C ASP A 171 0.56 4.36 20.76
N PRO A 172 -0.50 5.08 21.15
CA PRO A 172 -0.90 6.34 20.50
C PRO A 172 0.11 7.50 20.67
N ASN A 173 1.16 7.34 21.46
CA ASN A 173 2.24 8.33 21.57
C ASN A 173 3.33 8.14 20.51
N LEU A 174 3.29 7.01 19.79
CA LEU A 174 4.22 6.70 18.72
C LEU A 174 3.57 6.96 17.35
N LEU A 175 4.31 7.67 16.50
CA LEU A 175 3.92 8.05 15.15
C LEU A 175 4.77 7.31 14.12
N LEU A 176 4.15 7.02 12.98
CA LEU A 176 4.83 6.52 11.80
C LEU A 176 5.80 7.60 11.28
N THR A 177 7.05 7.24 11.07
CA THR A 177 8.08 8.13 10.53
C THR A 177 9.09 7.36 9.68
N ILE A 178 9.97 8.09 8.99
CA ILE A 178 11.14 7.52 8.31
C ILE A 178 12.39 7.88 9.11
N LYS A 179 13.18 6.86 9.44
CA LYS A 179 14.52 7.04 10.04
C LYS A 179 15.47 6.01 9.46
N ASP A 180 16.67 6.45 9.07
CA ASP A 180 17.72 5.59 8.51
C ASP A 180 17.24 4.73 7.32
N GLY A 181 16.40 5.31 6.46
CA GLY A 181 15.83 4.64 5.28
C GLY A 181 14.80 3.54 5.59
N LYS A 182 14.28 3.49 6.83
CA LYS A 182 13.27 2.53 7.28
C LYS A 182 12.02 3.25 7.75
N VAL A 183 10.87 2.62 7.56
CA VAL A 183 9.62 3.05 8.18
C VAL A 183 9.57 2.47 9.59
N ILE A 184 9.44 3.35 10.59
CA ILE A 184 9.45 2.98 12.01
C ILE A 184 8.37 3.74 12.79
N LEU A 185 8.17 3.34 14.05
CA LEU A 185 7.45 4.13 15.05
C LEU A 185 8.42 4.94 15.92
N ALA A 186 8.11 6.21 16.15
CA ALA A 186 8.88 7.09 17.04
C ALA A 186 7.95 8.02 17.85
N PRO A 187 8.36 8.48 19.05
CA PRO A 187 7.59 9.43 19.84
C PRO A 187 7.20 10.67 19.05
N ALA A 188 5.99 11.18 19.28
CA ALA A 188 5.52 12.37 18.60
C ALA A 188 6.43 13.57 18.87
N ASP A 189 6.98 14.15 17.81
CA ASP A 189 7.82 15.34 17.82
C ASP A 189 7.19 16.37 16.85
N PRO A 190 6.65 17.49 17.36
CA PRO A 190 6.11 18.55 16.51
C PRO A 190 7.13 19.19 15.54
N SER A 191 8.42 19.01 15.81
CA SER A 191 9.55 19.53 15.04
C SER A 191 9.97 18.58 13.92
N ASP A 192 9.59 17.30 14.00
CA ASP A 192 10.00 16.27 13.06
C ASP A 192 9.03 16.19 11.87
N ASP A 193 9.39 16.88 10.78
CA ASP A 193 8.62 16.85 9.54
C ASP A 193 8.58 15.44 8.89
N TYR A 194 9.48 14.50 9.25
CA TYR A 194 9.41 13.12 8.75
C TYR A 194 8.21 12.35 9.32
N GLN A 195 7.59 12.83 10.40
CA GLN A 195 6.34 12.27 10.95
C GLN A 195 5.09 12.67 10.15
N HIS A 196 5.27 13.40 9.05
CA HIS A 196 4.20 13.87 8.20
C HIS A 196 4.14 13.09 6.90
N TRP A 197 2.93 12.68 6.53
CA TRP A 197 2.66 11.88 5.36
C TRP A 197 1.59 12.54 4.50
N TYR A 198 1.74 12.51 3.19
CA TYR A 198 0.65 12.75 2.26
C TYR A 198 -0.09 11.43 2.02
N LYS A 199 -1.41 11.52 1.99
CA LYS A 199 -2.30 10.44 1.55
C LYS A 199 -2.76 10.77 0.15
N ASP A 200 -2.14 10.15 -0.86
CA ASP A 200 -2.53 10.36 -2.25
C ASP A 200 -3.64 9.39 -2.65
N GLU A 201 -4.81 9.94 -2.90
CA GLU A 201 -6.03 9.18 -3.25
C GLU A 201 -6.39 9.31 -4.74
N ARG A 202 -5.48 9.69 -5.63
CA ARG A 202 -5.80 9.88 -7.06
C ARG A 202 -6.43 8.66 -7.73
N PHE A 203 -6.08 7.46 -7.28
CA PHE A 203 -6.58 6.20 -7.81
C PHE A 203 -7.74 5.63 -7.00
N ARG A 204 -8.25 6.35 -5.99
CA ARG A 204 -9.35 5.94 -5.09
C ARG A 204 -10.59 5.42 -5.83
N SER A 205 -10.96 6.06 -6.94
CA SER A 205 -12.11 5.63 -7.74
C SER A 205 -11.81 4.45 -8.66
N ARG A 206 -10.54 4.32 -9.09
CA ARG A 206 -10.11 3.38 -10.12
C ARG A 206 -9.57 2.07 -9.56
N VAL A 207 -8.86 2.08 -8.44
CA VAL A 207 -8.24 0.86 -7.86
C VAL A 207 -8.85 0.61 -6.49
N ARG A 208 -9.37 -0.61 -6.32
CA ARG A 208 -9.97 -1.10 -5.08
C ARG A 208 -9.35 -2.43 -4.69
N ASP A 209 -9.38 -2.76 -3.40
CA ASP A 209 -9.03 -4.10 -2.94
C ASP A 209 -10.13 -5.13 -3.26
N SER A 210 -9.88 -6.41 -2.94
CA SER A 210 -10.81 -7.51 -3.21
C SER A 210 -12.14 -7.43 -2.45
N VAL A 211 -12.25 -6.58 -1.44
CA VAL A 211 -13.52 -6.30 -0.72
C VAL A 211 -14.20 -5.02 -1.26
N GLY A 212 -13.51 -4.25 -2.11
CA GLY A 212 -14.03 -3.05 -2.75
C GLY A 212 -13.59 -1.73 -2.07
N PHE A 213 -12.69 -1.77 -1.09
CA PHE A 213 -12.20 -0.55 -0.45
C PHE A 213 -11.23 0.20 -1.35
N PRO A 214 -11.32 1.54 -1.40
CA PRO A 214 -10.51 2.34 -2.31
C PRO A 214 -9.03 2.35 -1.92
N SER A 215 -8.20 2.50 -2.95
CA SER A 215 -6.75 2.65 -2.80
C SER A 215 -6.30 4.07 -2.41
N PHE A 216 -5.13 4.12 -1.78
CA PHE A 216 -4.33 5.32 -1.58
C PHE A 216 -2.83 4.98 -1.50
N ALA A 217 -1.96 5.95 -1.75
CA ALA A 217 -0.53 5.85 -1.44
C ALA A 217 -0.18 6.69 -0.20
N LEU A 218 0.76 6.22 0.62
CA LEU A 218 1.36 6.98 1.71
C LEU A 218 2.73 7.48 1.29
N VAL A 219 2.86 8.79 1.11
CA VAL A 219 4.09 9.45 0.66
C VAL A 219 4.64 10.31 1.78
N ASN A 220 5.88 10.08 2.18
CA ASN A 220 6.47 10.89 3.24
C ASN A 220 6.74 12.31 2.76
N LYS A 221 6.41 13.30 3.61
CA LYS A 221 6.49 14.72 3.27
C LYS A 221 7.91 15.20 2.97
N VAL A 222 8.91 14.67 3.68
CA VAL A 222 10.30 15.15 3.59
C VAL A 222 11.06 14.42 2.49
N THR A 223 10.88 13.10 2.40
CA THR A 223 11.67 12.28 1.46
C THR A 223 11.02 12.15 0.09
N GLY A 224 9.72 12.41 -0.04
CA GLY A 224 8.97 12.12 -1.27
C GLY A 224 8.87 10.62 -1.58
N GLN A 225 9.21 9.75 -0.63
CA GLN A 225 9.15 8.31 -0.82
C GLN A 225 7.79 7.75 -0.42
N ALA A 226 7.26 6.85 -1.24
CA ALA A 226 6.07 6.07 -0.94
C ALA A 226 6.40 4.77 -0.22
N ILE A 227 5.52 4.34 0.67
CA ILE A 227 5.61 3.01 1.29
C ILE A 227 5.21 1.97 0.24
N LYS A 228 6.17 1.10 -0.12
CA LYS A 228 5.98 -0.03 -1.03
C LYS A 228 5.80 -1.32 -0.23
N HIS A 229 4.97 -2.21 -0.76
CA HIS A 229 4.83 -3.59 -0.32
C HIS A 229 6.18 -4.30 -0.27
N SER A 230 6.25 -5.32 0.57
CA SER A 230 7.37 -6.26 0.63
C SER A 230 6.99 -7.60 0.00
N ILE A 231 7.91 -8.55 0.01
CA ILE A 231 7.75 -9.86 -0.65
C ILE A 231 6.80 -10.82 0.08
N GLY A 232 6.45 -10.54 1.34
CA GLY A 232 5.56 -11.39 2.12
C GLY A 232 5.50 -10.98 3.58
N ALA A 233 4.83 -11.79 4.41
CA ALA A 233 4.79 -11.63 5.85
C ALA A 233 6.20 -11.63 6.48
N CYS A 234 6.34 -11.09 7.68
CA CYS A 234 7.60 -10.94 8.41
C CYS A 234 8.62 -9.97 7.79
N HIS A 235 8.36 -9.41 6.60
CA HIS A 235 9.31 -8.55 5.92
C HIS A 235 9.01 -7.07 6.16
N PRO A 236 10.03 -6.23 6.43
CA PRO A 236 9.86 -4.78 6.47
C PRO A 236 9.30 -4.24 5.15
N VAL A 237 8.47 -3.22 5.24
CA VAL A 237 8.02 -2.47 4.06
C VAL A 237 9.20 -1.73 3.44
N ARG A 238 9.12 -1.47 2.14
CA ARG A 238 10.19 -0.76 1.40
C ARG A 238 9.78 0.69 1.17
N LEU A 239 10.78 1.53 0.88
CA LEU A 239 10.57 2.91 0.46
C LEU A 239 11.07 3.06 -0.96
N ILE A 240 10.24 3.64 -1.84
CA ILE A 240 10.64 3.99 -3.20
C ILE A 240 10.29 5.45 -3.50
N PRO A 241 11.04 6.14 -4.37
CA PRO A 241 10.65 7.48 -4.82
C PRO A 241 9.24 7.47 -5.39
N TYR A 242 8.39 8.38 -4.92
CA TYR A 242 7.04 8.50 -5.46
C TYR A 242 7.10 9.13 -6.85
N ARG A 243 6.47 8.48 -7.83
CA ARG A 243 6.42 8.97 -9.21
C ARG A 243 5.00 9.25 -9.62
N LYS A 244 4.77 10.47 -10.11
CA LYS A 244 3.50 10.84 -10.72
C LYS A 244 3.34 10.07 -12.03
N SER A 245 2.26 9.30 -12.14
CA SER A 245 1.87 8.59 -13.36
C SER A 245 0.35 8.57 -13.48
N ASP A 246 -0.15 8.46 -14.71
CA ASP A 246 -1.57 8.19 -15.01
C ASP A 246 -1.93 6.71 -14.82
N TYR A 247 -0.90 5.87 -14.72
CA TYR A 247 -0.98 4.44 -14.44
C TYR A 247 -0.64 4.18 -12.97
N PRO A 248 -1.45 3.40 -12.24
CA PRO A 248 -1.18 3.08 -10.86
C PRO A 248 -0.01 2.10 -10.71
N ASP A 249 1.00 2.49 -9.94
CA ASP A 249 1.93 1.53 -9.34
C ASP A 249 1.25 0.90 -8.12
N VAL A 250 0.70 -0.30 -8.31
CA VAL A 250 -0.09 -0.98 -7.29
C VAL A 250 0.75 -1.50 -6.13
N SER A 251 2.08 -1.58 -6.30
CA SER A 251 3.01 -2.00 -5.25
C SER A 251 3.16 -0.95 -4.15
N ILE A 252 2.70 0.28 -4.36
CA ILE A 252 2.68 1.36 -3.36
C ILE A 252 1.27 1.73 -2.91
N LEU A 253 0.24 1.03 -3.41
CA LEU A 253 -1.15 1.31 -3.09
C LEU A 253 -1.64 0.42 -1.94
N TRP A 254 -2.36 1.05 -1.02
CA TRP A 254 -2.90 0.46 0.19
C TRP A 254 -4.40 0.70 0.26
N GLY A 255 -5.12 -0.20 0.93
CA GLY A 255 -6.52 -0.04 1.29
C GLY A 255 -6.68 0.16 2.80
N GLU A 256 -7.76 0.82 3.21
CA GLU A 256 -8.20 0.92 4.60
C GLU A 256 -9.40 0.01 4.81
N SER A 257 -9.38 -0.80 5.87
CA SER A 257 -10.53 -1.62 6.24
C SER A 257 -11.74 -0.78 6.69
N THR A 258 -12.83 -1.46 7.03
CA THR A 258 -13.87 -0.90 7.91
C THR A 258 -13.25 -0.37 9.20
N ASP A 259 -13.96 0.52 9.87
CA ASP A 259 -13.59 0.99 11.21
C ASP A 259 -13.60 -0.20 12.19
N LEU A 260 -12.53 -0.30 12.98
CA LEU A 260 -12.33 -1.32 14.01
C LEU A 260 -12.59 -0.76 15.42
N GLY A 261 -13.05 0.48 15.52
CA GLY A 261 -13.29 1.22 16.76
C GLY A 261 -12.39 2.44 16.87
N ASP A 262 -12.96 3.55 17.37
CA ASP A 262 -12.28 4.83 17.59
C ASP A 262 -11.57 5.39 16.35
N ASN A 263 -12.04 5.11 15.14
CA ASN A 263 -11.41 5.47 13.85
C ASN A 263 -10.08 4.74 13.58
N TYR A 264 -9.81 3.62 14.24
CA TYR A 264 -8.70 2.75 13.87
C TYR A 264 -9.12 1.80 12.75
N ARG A 265 -8.22 1.59 11.78
CA ARG A 265 -8.44 0.72 10.62
C ARG A 265 -7.18 -0.10 10.37
N ALA A 266 -7.33 -1.27 9.75
CA ALA A 266 -6.20 -1.96 9.15
C ALA A 266 -5.79 -1.22 7.87
N ILE A 267 -4.49 -1.03 7.67
CA ILE A 267 -3.91 -0.59 6.39
C ILE A 267 -3.38 -1.86 5.73
N ARG A 268 -3.93 -2.23 4.58
CA ARG A 268 -3.65 -3.51 3.92
C ARG A 268 -3.21 -3.33 2.49
N MET A 269 -2.44 -4.28 1.98
CA MET A 269 -1.98 -4.22 0.59
C MET A 269 -3.20 -4.26 -0.34
N ILE A 270 -3.21 -3.39 -1.37
CA ILE A 270 -4.38 -3.29 -2.25
C ILE A 270 -4.61 -4.57 -3.06
N ASN A 271 -3.55 -5.32 -3.36
CA ASN A 271 -3.56 -6.55 -4.15
C ASN A 271 -3.53 -7.83 -3.31
N ASN A 272 -3.30 -7.74 -2.01
CA ASN A 272 -3.33 -8.89 -1.11
C ASN A 272 -3.77 -8.48 0.30
N ILE A 273 -5.09 -8.50 0.54
CA ILE A 273 -5.68 -8.05 1.80
C ILE A 273 -5.32 -8.93 3.02
N ARG A 274 -4.68 -10.10 2.80
CA ARG A 274 -4.20 -10.96 3.90
C ARG A 274 -3.03 -10.32 4.63
N LEU A 275 -2.24 -9.50 3.93
CA LEU A 275 -1.06 -8.84 4.46
C LEU A 275 -1.36 -7.37 4.80
N ASN A 276 -1.06 -7.02 6.04
CA ASN A 276 -1.38 -5.75 6.66
C ASN A 276 -0.11 -5.06 7.12
N LEU A 277 -0.15 -3.72 7.18
CA LEU A 277 0.87 -2.93 7.84
C LEU A 277 0.89 -3.32 9.32
N ASP A 278 2.05 -3.76 9.80
CA ASP A 278 2.26 -4.29 11.15
C ASP A 278 3.47 -3.60 11.79
N ALA A 279 3.29 -3.09 13.01
CA ALA A 279 4.41 -2.66 13.85
C ALA A 279 5.01 -3.87 14.56
N PHE A 280 6.25 -4.22 14.20
CA PHE A 280 6.93 -5.35 14.80
C PHE A 280 7.14 -5.15 16.29
N ARG A 281 6.84 -6.21 17.04
CA ARG A 281 6.97 -6.25 18.49
C ARG A 281 8.36 -6.71 18.91
N ASP A 282 8.78 -6.29 20.09
CA ASP A 282 9.96 -6.83 20.76
C ASP A 282 9.71 -8.26 21.30
N ASP A 283 10.73 -8.89 21.86
CA ASP A 283 10.65 -10.24 22.47
C ASP A 283 9.63 -10.33 23.61
N LYS A 284 9.19 -9.19 24.15
CA LYS A 284 8.16 -9.08 25.19
C LYS A 284 6.78 -8.76 24.60
N SER A 285 6.61 -8.91 23.28
CA SER A 285 5.37 -8.63 22.56
C SER A 285 4.90 -7.17 22.66
N ARG A 286 5.82 -6.21 22.82
CA ARG A 286 5.49 -4.78 22.91
C ARG A 286 5.95 -4.03 21.67
N VAL A 287 5.13 -3.08 21.24
CA VAL A 287 5.56 -2.07 20.27
C VAL A 287 6.34 -0.98 21.02
N CYS A 288 7.54 -0.67 20.56
CA CYS A 288 8.47 0.26 21.21
C CYS A 288 8.91 1.37 20.26
N ASN A 289 9.52 2.44 20.80
CA ASN A 289 10.24 3.41 19.98
C ASN A 289 11.31 2.70 19.13
N GLY A 290 11.33 2.97 17.83
CA GLY A 290 12.18 2.30 16.86
C GLY A 290 11.58 1.03 16.27
N ALA A 291 10.35 0.63 16.64
CA ALA A 291 9.70 -0.54 16.07
C ALA A 291 9.61 -0.41 14.55
N ILE A 292 10.12 -1.43 13.85
CA ILE A 292 10.12 -1.51 12.40
C ILE A 292 8.71 -1.83 11.91
N ILE A 293 8.32 -1.20 10.81
CA ILE A 293 7.07 -1.50 10.14
C ILE A 293 7.29 -2.53 9.04
N GLY A 294 6.47 -3.55 9.03
CA GLY A 294 6.50 -4.62 8.04
C GLY A 294 5.12 -5.10 7.66
N LEU A 295 5.10 -6.28 7.03
CA LEU A 295 3.89 -6.98 6.65
C LEU A 295 3.66 -8.16 7.59
N TRP A 296 2.40 -8.40 7.94
CA TRP A 296 2.00 -9.60 8.67
C TRP A 296 0.55 -9.98 8.33
N GLU A 297 0.21 -11.26 8.53
CA GLU A 297 -1.17 -11.73 8.45
C GLU A 297 -2.06 -11.01 9.45
N TRP A 298 -3.31 -10.78 9.09
CA TRP A 298 -4.26 -10.18 10.00
C TRP A 298 -4.46 -11.04 11.27
N ASN A 299 -4.09 -10.50 12.44
CA ASN A 299 -4.22 -11.17 13.73
C ASN A 299 -5.07 -10.37 14.73
N HIS A 300 -5.75 -9.31 14.26
CA HIS A 300 -6.56 -8.40 15.08
C HIS A 300 -5.78 -7.64 16.16
N GLY A 301 -4.45 -7.70 16.16
CA GLY A 301 -3.60 -7.03 17.14
C GLY A 301 -3.64 -5.51 17.02
N ASP A 302 -3.50 -4.81 18.15
CA ASP A 302 -3.45 -3.34 18.17
C ASP A 302 -2.23 -2.78 17.43
N ASN A 303 -1.17 -3.58 17.23
CA ASN A 303 -0.02 -3.21 16.42
C ASN A 303 -0.28 -3.21 14.90
N GLN A 304 -1.45 -3.68 14.47
CA GLN A 304 -1.91 -3.69 13.06
C GLN A 304 -3.03 -2.67 12.80
N GLN A 305 -3.39 -1.89 13.82
CA GLN A 305 -4.50 -0.97 13.79
C GLN A 305 -3.97 0.47 13.77
N TRP A 306 -4.38 1.22 12.76
CA TRP A 306 -3.80 2.52 12.42
C TRP A 306 -4.86 3.60 12.38
N LYS A 307 -4.48 4.81 12.77
CA LYS A 307 -5.32 5.99 12.67
C LYS A 307 -4.59 7.06 11.87
N ILE A 308 -5.16 7.46 10.74
CA ILE A 308 -4.62 8.49 9.85
C ILE A 308 -5.36 9.81 10.14
N VAL A 309 -4.66 10.78 10.73
CA VAL A 309 -5.27 12.04 11.20
C VAL A 309 -4.74 13.23 10.38
N PRO A 310 -5.62 14.07 9.81
CA PRO A 310 -5.20 15.30 9.15
C PRO A 310 -4.41 16.20 10.11
N TYR A 311 -3.25 16.68 9.66
CA TYR A 311 -2.45 17.64 10.41
C TYR A 311 -2.76 19.06 9.96
N CYS A 312 -3.39 19.84 10.85
CA CYS A 312 -3.66 21.27 10.65
C CYS A 312 -2.80 22.09 11.62
N LYS A 313 -1.84 22.88 11.09
CA LYS A 313 -1.01 23.80 11.90
C LYS A 313 -1.86 24.82 12.68
N PHE A 314 -3.04 25.18 12.19
CA PHE A 314 -3.91 26.19 12.79
C PHE A 314 -4.68 25.72 14.03
N LEU A 315 -4.88 24.41 14.24
CA LEU A 315 -5.64 23.90 15.39
C LEU A 315 -4.79 23.73 16.65
N ILE A 316 -3.46 23.69 16.54
CA ILE A 316 -2.55 23.40 17.68
C ILE A 316 -2.35 24.62 18.59
N LYS A 317 -2.61 25.85 18.12
CA LYS A 317 -2.48 27.06 18.95
C LYS A 317 -3.54 27.18 20.05
N ASN A 318 -4.68 26.48 19.95
CA ASN A 318 -5.78 26.61 20.91
C ASN A 318 -5.74 25.59 22.08
N TYR A 319 -4.77 24.67 22.10
CA TYR A 319 -4.65 23.66 23.17
C TYR A 319 -3.66 24.05 24.29
N LYS A 320 -2.97 25.18 24.17
CA LYS A 320 -2.09 25.74 25.21
C LYS A 320 -2.56 27.10 25.69
N VAL A 321 -3.74 27.18 26.33
CA VAL A 321 -4.00 28.04 27.51
C VAL A 321 -5.30 27.53 28.14
N HIS A 322 -5.20 26.79 29.24
CA HIS A 322 -6.11 26.87 30.40
C HIS A 322 -5.50 26.06 31.56
N GLU A 323 -4.26 26.38 31.94
CA GLU A 323 -3.84 26.14 33.32
C GLU A 323 -4.42 27.27 34.17
N THR A 324 -5.47 26.94 34.91
CA THR A 324 -6.08 27.84 35.89
C THR A 324 -5.15 27.99 37.08
N HIS A 325 -4.39 29.09 37.12
CA HIS A 325 -3.81 29.57 38.37
C HIS A 325 -4.94 29.88 39.36
N ARG A 326 -4.99 29.12 40.45
CA ARG A 326 -5.79 29.42 41.64
C ARG A 326 -5.46 30.83 42.13
N LEU A 327 -6.43 31.75 42.05
CA LEU A 327 -6.40 33.00 42.79
C LEU A 327 -7.27 32.86 44.04
N ILE A 328 -6.60 32.86 45.19
CA ILE A 328 -7.16 32.96 46.54
C ILE A 328 -7.80 34.35 46.67
N PRO A 329 -9.07 34.50 47.10
CA PRO A 329 -9.65 35.83 47.30
C PRO A 329 -9.11 36.46 48.59
N ARG A 330 -8.44 37.61 48.49
CA ARG A 330 -8.14 38.46 49.65
C ARG A 330 -9.39 39.27 50.02
N SER A 331 -9.81 39.11 51.27
CA SER A 331 -10.86 39.86 51.96
C SER A 331 -10.61 41.37 51.97
N ARG A 332 -11.66 42.15 51.71
CA ARG A 332 -11.73 43.61 51.88
C ARG A 332 -11.51 43.99 53.36
N MET A 333 -10.57 44.90 53.62
CA MET A 333 -10.58 45.73 54.84
C MET A 333 -10.88 47.18 54.43
N LEU A 334 -12.01 47.69 54.92
CA LEU A 334 -12.34 49.11 54.94
C LEU A 334 -11.66 49.73 56.17
N ALA A 335 -10.96 50.84 55.96
CA ALA A 335 -10.47 51.68 57.05
C ALA A 335 -11.62 52.55 57.59
N SER A 336 -11.79 52.56 58.91
CA SER A 336 -12.45 53.65 59.62
C SER A 336 -11.75 53.86 60.97
N SER A 337 -11.65 55.14 61.29
CA SER A 337 -10.73 55.84 62.18
C SER A 337 -11.05 55.81 63.68
N ARG A 338 -10.06 56.30 64.46
CA ARG A 338 -10.07 56.92 65.82
C ARG A 338 -9.62 55.99 66.94
N SER A 339 -8.38 56.19 67.46
CA SER A 339 -8.00 57.07 68.60
C SER A 339 -8.54 56.52 69.92
N ARG A 340 -7.77 56.19 70.96
CA ARG A 340 -6.89 57.06 71.77
C ARG A 340 -6.38 56.24 72.99
N ILE A 341 -5.23 56.65 73.52
CA ILE A 341 -4.82 56.68 74.95
C ILE A 341 -4.31 55.39 75.65
N VAL A 342 -2.98 55.41 75.86
CA VAL A 342 -2.06 55.00 76.96
C VAL A 342 -2.61 54.94 78.41
N PRO A 343 -1.83 54.59 79.48
CA PRO A 343 -1.05 53.39 79.83
C PRO A 343 -1.50 52.78 81.19
N ALA A 344 -0.87 51.71 81.67
CA ALA A 344 -0.83 51.37 83.09
C ALA A 344 0.47 51.91 83.72
N CYS A 345 0.37 52.24 85.01
CA CYS A 345 1.33 52.92 85.92
C CYS A 345 2.83 52.72 85.68
#